data_AF-A0A934HAE8-F1
#
_entry.id   AF-A0A934HAE8-F1
#
_cell.length_a   1.000
_cell.length_b   1.000
_cell.length_c   1.000
_cell.angle_alpha   90.00
_cell.angle_beta   90.00
_cell.angle_gamma   90.00
#
_symmetry.space_group_name_H-M   'P 1'
#
loop_
_entity.id
_entity.type
_entity.pdbx_description
1 polymer ?
#
loop_
_entity_poly.entity_id
_entity_poly.type
_entity_poly.pdbx_seq_one_letter_code
_entity_poly.pdbx_strand_id
1 'polypeptide(L)'
;MTDNPFFLIPIGEDDYDLGEYSSLAPVISYFVDDDLDSFARKSQAAAGGFNAASILDSLWANPEFCEAGETPLECEFRAVQPSIALIMFGTNDVFYLNEAQFDFFLRSIVVQTIRNGTLPIMSTFPHRPEFPEKSVLYNQLVALIATEYDVPLINLWQALSTLPNQGIDPEDTTHLSTPESGAVCYFIDENMQAGFTVRNLLTLQTLDVVLQAVQEP
;
A
#
# COMPACT_ATOMS: atom_id res chain seq x y z
N MET A 1 9.20 3.22 0.38
CA MET A 1 8.07 2.82 1.25
C MET A 1 7.13 1.78 0.63
N THR A 2 6.64 1.94 -0.61
CA THR A 2 5.79 0.95 -1.30
C THR A 2 6.57 -0.11 -2.09
N ASP A 3 7.61 0.28 -2.84
CA ASP A 3 8.63 -0.65 -3.36
C ASP A 3 9.64 -0.95 -2.25
N ASN A 4 9.36 -1.98 -1.44
CA ASN A 4 10.25 -2.41 -0.36
C ASN A 4 10.00 -3.89 -0.04
N PRO A 5 11.05 -4.72 0.15
CA PRO A 5 10.91 -6.15 0.42
C PRO A 5 10.18 -6.45 1.74
N PHE A 6 9.97 -5.48 2.62
CA PHE A 6 9.24 -5.68 3.87
C PHE A 6 7.71 -5.56 3.75
N PHE A 7 7.20 -5.10 2.62
CA PHE A 7 5.75 -5.02 2.41
C PHE A 7 5.25 -6.29 1.73
N LEU A 8 4.61 -7.15 2.52
CA LEU A 8 3.95 -8.41 2.14
C LEU A 8 4.81 -9.52 1.50
N ILE A 9 5.96 -9.22 0.87
CA ILE A 9 6.84 -10.23 0.25
C ILE A 9 7.17 -11.43 1.17
N PRO A 10 7.47 -11.24 2.48
CA PRO A 10 7.77 -12.39 3.34
C PRO A 10 6.61 -13.38 3.48
N ILE A 11 5.36 -12.95 3.25
CA ILE A 11 4.20 -13.85 3.25
C ILE A 11 4.27 -14.82 2.06
N GLY A 12 4.60 -14.33 0.86
CA GLY A 12 4.76 -15.16 -0.33
C GLY A 12 6.02 -16.04 -0.30
N GLU A 13 6.95 -15.75 0.61
CA GLU A 13 8.16 -16.56 0.87
C GLU A 13 7.97 -17.55 2.04
N ASP A 14 6.74 -17.69 2.56
CA ASP A 14 6.42 -18.49 3.75
C ASP A 14 7.21 -18.09 5.02
N ASP A 15 7.66 -16.83 5.11
CA ASP A 15 8.37 -16.23 6.25
C ASP A 15 7.45 -15.31 7.06
N TYR A 16 6.49 -15.90 7.77
CA TYR A 16 5.54 -15.19 8.62
C TYR A 16 5.09 -16.02 9.84
N ASP A 17 4.62 -15.34 10.88
CA ASP A 17 3.94 -15.95 12.03
C ASP A 17 2.70 -15.12 12.35
N LEU A 18 1.52 -15.74 12.24
CA LEU A 18 0.26 -15.04 12.47
C LEU A 18 -0.04 -14.79 13.96
N GLY A 19 0.64 -15.48 14.88
CA GLY A 19 0.42 -15.31 16.32
C GLY A 19 -1.06 -15.44 16.71
N GLU A 20 -1.58 -14.43 17.42
CA GLU A 20 -3.01 -14.35 17.80
C GLU A 20 -3.97 -14.13 16.62
N TYR A 21 -3.45 -13.76 15.44
CA TYR A 21 -4.21 -13.47 14.23
C TYR A 21 -4.31 -14.67 13.29
N SER A 22 -4.24 -15.90 13.82
CA SER A 22 -4.31 -17.12 13.01
C SER A 22 -5.59 -17.25 12.17
N SER A 23 -6.64 -16.50 12.51
CA SER A 23 -7.87 -16.39 11.70
C SER A 23 -7.64 -15.76 10.32
N LEU A 24 -6.50 -15.10 10.07
CA LEU A 24 -6.15 -14.51 8.77
C LEU A 24 -5.52 -15.51 7.80
N ALA A 25 -5.21 -16.74 8.22
CA ALA A 25 -4.63 -17.75 7.33
C ALA A 25 -5.45 -18.04 6.05
N PRO A 26 -6.81 -18.04 6.09
CA PRO A 26 -7.63 -18.19 4.88
C PRO A 26 -7.44 -17.04 3.88
N VAL A 27 -7.15 -15.82 4.34
CA VAL A 27 -6.89 -14.66 3.46
C VAL A 27 -5.61 -14.88 2.68
N ILE A 28 -4.55 -15.32 3.35
CA ILE A 28 -3.28 -15.64 2.68
C ILE A 28 -3.51 -16.73 1.64
N SER A 29 -4.20 -17.82 2.03
CA SER A 29 -4.51 -18.95 1.15
C SER A 29 -5.36 -18.56 -0.07
N TYR A 30 -6.13 -17.47 0.00
CA TYR A 30 -6.95 -16.98 -1.11
C TYR A 30 -6.14 -16.24 -2.19
N PHE A 31 -5.05 -15.56 -1.79
CA PHE A 31 -4.27 -14.68 -2.67
C PHE A 31 -2.92 -15.27 -3.10
N VAL A 32 -2.47 -16.35 -2.46
CA VAL A 32 -1.34 -17.16 -2.92
C VAL A 32 -1.79 -18.02 -4.10
N ASP A 33 -1.01 -18.01 -5.17
CA ASP A 33 -1.25 -18.77 -6.40
C ASP A 33 0.09 -19.21 -7.02
N ASP A 34 0.15 -20.42 -7.57
CA ASP A 34 1.37 -21.01 -8.12
C ASP A 34 1.85 -20.29 -9.40
N ASP A 35 0.93 -19.73 -10.19
CA ASP A 35 1.25 -19.03 -11.44
C ASP A 35 1.55 -17.54 -11.15
N LEU A 36 0.77 -16.91 -10.27
CA LEU A 36 0.91 -15.48 -9.95
C LEU A 36 0.56 -15.13 -8.49
N ASP A 37 1.49 -15.40 -7.57
CA ASP A 37 1.33 -15.04 -6.16
C ASP A 37 1.22 -13.52 -5.94
N SER A 38 0.11 -13.09 -5.33
CA SER A 38 -0.14 -11.68 -5.02
C SER A 38 0.83 -11.10 -4.00
N PHE A 39 1.41 -11.93 -3.13
CA PHE A 39 2.33 -11.50 -2.08
C PHE A 39 3.78 -11.48 -2.51
N ALA A 40 4.20 -12.30 -3.49
CA ALA A 40 5.59 -12.39 -3.95
C ALA A 40 5.94 -11.43 -5.10
N ARG A 41 5.06 -10.48 -5.45
CA ARG A 41 5.20 -9.65 -6.64
C ARG A 41 5.83 -8.28 -6.38
N LYS A 42 6.76 -7.92 -7.26
CA LYS A 42 7.22 -6.54 -7.42
C LYS A 42 6.36 -5.79 -8.44
N SER A 43 5.55 -4.84 -7.97
CA SER A 43 4.64 -4.07 -8.81
C SER A 43 5.37 -3.10 -9.73
N GLN A 44 4.94 -2.98 -10.99
CA GLN A 44 5.41 -1.93 -11.90
C GLN A 44 4.79 -0.56 -11.59
N ALA A 45 3.69 -0.56 -10.84
CA ALA A 45 3.03 0.63 -10.31
C ALA A 45 3.71 1.20 -9.04
N ALA A 46 4.74 0.53 -8.51
CA ALA A 46 5.49 0.98 -7.35
C ALA A 46 7.00 0.89 -7.60
N ALA A 47 7.67 2.04 -7.63
CA ALA A 47 9.12 2.11 -7.70
C ALA A 47 9.66 3.27 -6.86
N GLY A 48 10.96 3.20 -6.53
CA GLY A 48 11.66 4.28 -5.85
C GLY A 48 11.47 5.63 -6.54
N GLY A 49 11.02 6.64 -5.79
CA GLY A 49 10.79 8.00 -6.28
C GLY A 49 9.40 8.26 -6.88
N PHE A 50 8.55 7.25 -7.02
CA PHE A 50 7.19 7.46 -7.55
C PHE A 50 6.33 8.34 -6.62
N ASN A 51 5.58 9.25 -7.22
CA ASN A 51 4.46 10.00 -6.64
C ASN A 51 3.18 9.72 -7.46
N ALA A 52 2.03 10.27 -7.04
CA ALA A 52 0.75 10.02 -7.69
C ALA A 52 0.69 10.49 -9.16
N ALA A 53 1.54 11.44 -9.57
CA ALA A 53 1.62 11.87 -10.97
C ALA A 53 2.43 10.88 -11.82
N SER A 54 3.57 10.41 -11.30
CA SER A 54 4.51 9.58 -12.06
C SER A 54 3.92 8.25 -12.54
N ILE A 55 3.08 7.61 -11.72
CA ILE A 55 2.42 6.34 -12.08
C ILE A 55 1.45 6.47 -13.26
N LEU A 56 1.04 7.71 -13.59
CA LEU A 56 0.16 8.06 -14.70
C LEU A 56 0.90 8.64 -15.91
N ASP A 57 2.24 8.63 -15.89
CA ASP A 57 3.07 9.15 -16.97
C ASP A 57 3.89 8.02 -17.59
N SER A 58 3.68 7.77 -18.89
CA SER A 58 4.38 6.74 -19.67
C SER A 58 5.90 6.89 -19.67
N LEU A 59 6.45 8.07 -19.39
CA LEU A 59 7.90 8.27 -19.27
C LEU A 59 8.52 7.54 -18.08
N TRP A 60 7.70 7.15 -17.10
CA TRP A 60 8.13 6.41 -15.92
C TRP A 60 7.91 4.89 -16.04
N ALA A 61 7.32 4.43 -17.14
CA ALA A 61 7.11 3.00 -17.36
C ALA A 61 8.45 2.29 -17.58
N ASN A 62 8.61 1.12 -16.97
CA ASN A 62 9.82 0.31 -17.16
C ASN A 62 9.73 -0.42 -18.51
N PRO A 63 10.59 -0.09 -19.50
CA PRO A 63 10.50 -0.68 -20.84
C PRO A 63 10.88 -2.16 -20.90
N GLU A 64 11.42 -2.74 -19.81
CA GLU A 64 11.65 -4.17 -19.71
C GLU A 64 10.35 -4.97 -19.52
N PHE A 65 9.32 -4.36 -18.91
CA PHE A 65 8.06 -5.02 -18.55
C PHE A 65 6.82 -4.41 -19.24
N CYS A 66 6.88 -3.11 -19.53
CA CYS A 66 5.75 -2.33 -20.04
C CYS A 66 5.83 -2.17 -21.57
N GLU A 67 4.67 -2.21 -22.20
CA GLU A 67 4.53 -1.95 -23.63
C GLU A 67 4.71 -0.45 -23.95
N ALA A 68 5.06 -0.14 -25.19
CA ALA A 68 5.30 1.23 -25.61
C ALA A 68 4.02 2.08 -25.49
N GLY A 69 4.09 3.16 -24.70
CA GLY A 69 2.97 4.08 -24.48
C GLY A 69 2.13 3.77 -23.25
N GLU A 70 2.35 2.64 -22.56
CA GLU A 70 1.71 2.38 -21.27
C GLU A 70 2.23 3.33 -20.19
N THR A 71 1.34 3.76 -19.30
CA THR A 71 1.72 4.25 -17.98
C THR A 71 2.11 3.08 -17.06
N PRO A 72 2.89 3.31 -15.98
CA PRO A 72 3.16 2.28 -14.98
C PRO A 72 1.88 1.62 -14.43
N LEU A 73 0.80 2.39 -14.24
CA LEU A 73 -0.48 1.87 -13.76
C LEU A 73 -1.14 0.92 -14.77
N GLU A 74 -1.22 1.32 -16.04
CA GLU A 74 -1.79 0.50 -17.11
C GLU A 74 -0.97 -0.77 -17.35
N CYS A 75 0.35 -0.66 -17.30
CA CYS A 75 1.28 -1.78 -17.39
C CYS A 75 1.01 -2.81 -16.29
N GLU A 76 0.84 -2.37 -15.04
CA GLU A 76 0.49 -3.27 -13.93
C GLU A 76 -0.89 -3.92 -14.15
N PHE A 77 -1.90 -3.16 -14.59
CA PHE A 77 -3.22 -3.72 -14.86
C PHE A 77 -3.21 -4.78 -15.97
N ARG A 78 -2.48 -4.54 -17.06
CA ARG A 78 -2.31 -5.53 -18.13
C ARG A 78 -1.57 -6.77 -17.63
N ALA A 79 -0.48 -6.57 -16.89
CA ALA A 79 0.40 -7.66 -16.48
C ALA A 79 -0.20 -8.56 -15.38
N VAL A 80 -1.09 -8.03 -14.54
CA VAL A 80 -1.60 -8.72 -13.34
C VAL A 80 -3.09 -8.99 -13.40
N GLN A 81 -3.86 -8.18 -14.13
CA GLN A 81 -5.33 -8.22 -14.15
C GLN A 81 -5.92 -8.30 -12.72
N PRO A 82 -5.56 -7.38 -11.81
CA PRO A 82 -5.85 -7.54 -10.40
C PRO A 82 -7.35 -7.38 -10.10
N SER A 83 -7.86 -8.16 -9.16
CA SER A 83 -9.21 -7.96 -8.59
C SER A 83 -9.23 -6.85 -7.53
N ILE A 84 -8.11 -6.66 -6.81
CA ILE A 84 -7.92 -5.64 -5.77
C ILE A 84 -6.60 -4.91 -6.02
N ALA A 85 -6.57 -3.58 -5.82
CA ALA A 85 -5.35 -2.78 -5.83
C ALA A 85 -5.18 -2.03 -4.51
N LEU A 86 -4.06 -2.28 -3.81
CA LEU A 86 -3.68 -1.53 -2.62
C LEU A 86 -2.98 -0.24 -3.02
N ILE A 87 -3.58 0.91 -2.72
CA ILE A 87 -3.12 2.23 -3.19
C ILE A 87 -2.64 3.07 -1.99
N MET A 88 -1.35 3.37 -1.96
CA MET A 88 -0.76 4.27 -0.96
C MET A 88 0.20 5.27 -1.64
N PHE A 89 -0.16 6.55 -1.61
CA PHE A 89 0.65 7.67 -2.08
C PHE A 89 0.68 8.78 -1.03
N GLY A 90 1.70 9.64 -1.08
CA GLY A 90 1.84 10.77 -0.16
C GLY A 90 3.28 11.06 0.24
N THR A 91 4.10 10.04 0.48
CA THR A 91 5.48 10.18 0.98
C THR A 91 6.35 11.08 0.08
N ASN A 92 6.34 10.84 -1.23
CA ASN A 92 7.06 11.67 -2.19
C ASN A 92 6.23 12.89 -2.61
N ASP A 93 4.90 12.75 -2.64
CA ASP A 93 3.97 13.79 -3.05
C ASP A 93 4.08 15.05 -2.21
N VAL A 94 4.30 14.93 -0.89
CA VAL A 94 4.49 16.11 -0.03
C VAL A 94 5.72 16.95 -0.42
N PHE A 95 6.72 16.38 -1.10
CA PHE A 95 7.87 17.13 -1.61
C PHE A 95 7.59 17.79 -2.96
N TYR A 96 6.87 17.12 -3.85
CA TYR A 96 6.85 17.48 -5.28
C TYR A 96 5.53 18.05 -5.79
N LEU A 97 4.41 17.74 -5.13
CA LEU A 97 3.08 18.17 -5.57
C LEU A 97 2.56 19.26 -4.64
N ASN A 98 1.70 20.13 -5.16
CA ASN A 98 0.81 20.94 -4.31
C ASN A 98 -0.50 20.19 -4.06
N GLU A 99 -1.33 20.70 -3.15
CA GLU A 99 -2.60 20.07 -2.72
C GLU A 99 -3.51 19.72 -3.90
N ALA A 100 -3.76 20.67 -4.81
CA ALA A 100 -4.64 20.46 -5.96
C ALA A 100 -4.09 19.41 -6.93
N GLN A 101 -2.76 19.35 -7.11
CA GLN A 101 -2.13 18.31 -7.92
C GLN A 101 -2.27 16.93 -7.28
N PHE A 102 -2.00 16.82 -5.98
CA PHE A 102 -2.13 15.55 -5.27
C PHE A 102 -3.56 15.01 -5.31
N ASP A 103 -4.55 15.86 -5.02
CA ASP A 103 -5.98 15.51 -5.14
C ASP A 103 -6.34 15.04 -6.55
N PHE A 104 -5.97 15.81 -7.58
CA PHE A 104 -6.26 15.47 -8.98
C PHE A 104 -5.66 14.11 -9.40
N PHE A 105 -4.38 13.89 -9.12
CA PHE A 105 -3.71 12.66 -9.54
C PHE A 105 -4.19 11.46 -8.76
N LEU A 106 -4.40 11.60 -7.45
CA LEU A 106 -4.91 10.50 -6.62
C LEU A 106 -6.32 10.07 -7.05
N ARG A 107 -7.21 11.02 -7.35
CA ARG A 107 -8.53 10.74 -7.95
C ARG A 107 -8.40 10.04 -9.30
N SER A 108 -7.45 10.46 -10.12
CA SER A 108 -7.22 9.86 -11.43
C SER A 108 -6.81 8.39 -11.31
N ILE A 109 -5.94 8.05 -10.35
CA ILE A 109 -5.55 6.66 -10.05
C ILE A 109 -6.78 5.85 -9.63
N VAL A 110 -7.58 6.35 -8.68
CA VAL A 110 -8.79 5.66 -8.19
C VAL A 110 -9.78 5.42 -9.34
N VAL A 111 -10.07 6.44 -10.16
CA VAL A 111 -10.98 6.32 -11.30
C VAL A 111 -10.47 5.32 -12.33
N GLN A 112 -9.18 5.31 -12.65
CA GLN A 112 -8.62 4.33 -13.59
C GLN A 112 -8.67 2.91 -13.04
N THR A 113 -8.41 2.74 -11.75
CA THR A 113 -8.52 1.43 -11.06
C THR A 113 -9.94 0.88 -11.14
N ILE A 114 -10.95 1.71 -10.81
CA ILE A 114 -12.36 1.33 -10.90
C ILE A 114 -12.76 1.01 -12.35
N ARG A 115 -12.32 1.82 -13.33
CA ARG A 115 -12.61 1.59 -14.75
C ARG A 115 -11.99 0.30 -15.29
N ASN A 116 -10.88 -0.16 -14.71
CA ASN A 116 -10.27 -1.45 -15.00
C ASN A 116 -11.08 -2.63 -14.43
N GLY A 117 -12.11 -2.38 -13.61
CA GLY A 117 -12.86 -3.43 -12.91
C GLY A 117 -12.13 -3.94 -11.66
N THR A 118 -11.11 -3.23 -11.20
CA THR A 118 -10.35 -3.54 -9.99
C THR A 118 -10.90 -2.76 -8.80
N LEU A 119 -11.04 -3.39 -7.64
CA LEU A 119 -11.42 -2.71 -6.40
C LEU A 119 -10.21 -1.96 -5.80
N PRO A 120 -10.20 -0.62 -5.75
CA PRO A 120 -9.17 0.10 -5.02
C PRO A 120 -9.39 -0.03 -3.51
N ILE A 121 -8.31 -0.27 -2.76
CA ILE A 121 -8.25 -0.11 -1.31
C ILE A 121 -7.23 0.99 -1.03
N MET A 122 -7.71 2.10 -0.47
CA MET A 122 -6.89 3.27 -0.19
C MET A 122 -6.15 3.09 1.14
N SER A 123 -4.94 3.61 1.25
CA SER A 123 -4.23 3.72 2.54
C SER A 123 -3.76 5.15 2.74
N THR A 124 -3.97 5.69 3.95
CA THR A 124 -3.21 6.86 4.38
C THR A 124 -1.72 6.49 4.45
N PHE A 125 -0.84 7.49 4.36
CA PHE A 125 0.60 7.27 4.42
C PHE A 125 1.16 7.73 5.79
N PRO A 126 2.31 7.18 6.22
CA PRO A 126 2.95 7.58 7.47
C PRO A 126 3.30 9.06 7.49
N HIS A 127 3.37 9.62 8.70
CA HIS A 127 3.75 11.00 8.89
C HIS A 127 5.12 11.30 8.25
N ARG A 128 5.26 12.48 7.63
CA ARG A 128 6.56 12.99 7.17
C ARG A 128 7.04 14.05 8.16
N PRO A 129 8.06 13.77 8.99
CA PRO A 129 8.55 14.72 9.98
C PRO A 129 9.00 16.06 9.36
N GLU A 130 9.45 16.04 8.10
CA GLU A 130 9.86 17.23 7.36
C GLU A 130 8.68 18.07 6.85
N PHE A 131 7.48 17.48 6.74
CA PHE A 131 6.27 18.12 6.24
C PHE A 131 5.04 17.75 7.09
N PRO A 132 5.03 18.10 8.39
CA PRO A 132 4.04 17.58 9.32
C PRO A 132 2.61 18.01 8.97
N GLU A 133 2.41 19.31 8.70
CA GLU A 133 1.09 19.86 8.34
C GLU A 133 0.61 19.35 6.99
N LYS A 134 1.51 19.26 6.01
CA LYS A 134 1.19 18.75 4.67
C LYS A 134 0.87 17.26 4.68
N SER A 135 1.50 16.48 5.56
CA SER A 135 1.17 15.06 5.77
C SER A 135 -0.27 14.90 6.25
N VAL A 136 -0.68 15.70 7.23
CA VAL A 136 -2.05 15.67 7.75
C VAL A 136 -3.04 16.08 6.66
N LEU A 137 -2.76 17.18 5.95
CA LEU A 137 -3.60 17.66 4.85
C LEU A 137 -3.77 16.60 3.75
N TYR A 138 -2.68 15.93 3.35
CA TYR A 138 -2.75 14.94 2.28
C TYR A 138 -3.48 13.68 2.74
N ASN A 139 -3.29 13.23 3.98
CA ASN A 139 -4.06 12.13 4.55
C ASN A 139 -5.56 12.45 4.67
N GLN A 140 -5.93 13.72 4.91
CA GLN A 140 -7.33 14.15 4.83
C GLN A 140 -7.89 14.02 3.40
N LEU A 141 -7.11 14.36 2.37
CA LEU A 141 -7.51 14.14 0.98
C LEU A 141 -7.64 12.65 0.65
N VAL A 142 -6.71 11.80 1.11
CA VAL A 142 -6.83 10.33 0.96
C VAL A 142 -8.16 9.83 1.53
N ALA A 143 -8.49 10.23 2.76
CA ALA A 143 -9.73 9.82 3.43
C ALA A 143 -10.99 10.38 2.76
N LEU A 144 -10.93 11.64 2.29
CA LEU A 144 -12.01 12.27 1.53
C LEU A 144 -12.28 11.51 0.23
N ILE A 145 -11.24 11.23 -0.55
CA ILE A 145 -11.36 10.49 -1.82
C ILE A 145 -11.90 9.09 -1.57
N ALA A 146 -11.39 8.37 -0.56
CA ALA A 146 -11.92 7.05 -0.23
C ALA A 146 -13.43 7.09 0.10
N THR A 147 -13.87 8.12 0.83
CA THR A 147 -15.29 8.34 1.15
C THR A 147 -16.12 8.70 -0.08
N GLU A 148 -15.62 9.59 -0.95
CA GLU A 148 -16.37 10.04 -2.13
C GLU A 148 -16.57 8.95 -3.19
N TYR A 149 -15.61 8.04 -3.33
CA TYR A 149 -15.71 6.91 -4.25
C TYR A 149 -16.29 5.65 -3.60
N ASP A 150 -16.60 5.70 -2.29
CA ASP A 150 -17.12 4.57 -1.50
C ASP A 150 -16.21 3.33 -1.55
N VAL A 151 -14.92 3.54 -1.30
CA VAL A 151 -13.89 2.50 -1.37
C VAL A 151 -13.22 2.29 0.00
N PRO A 152 -12.77 1.06 0.33
CA PRO A 152 -12.17 0.78 1.63
C PRO A 152 -10.93 1.66 1.91
N LEU A 153 -10.74 2.01 3.19
CA LEU A 153 -9.62 2.83 3.66
C LEU A 153 -8.88 2.15 4.82
N ILE A 154 -7.57 1.95 4.65
CA ILE A 154 -6.63 1.64 5.71
C ILE A 154 -6.11 2.96 6.28
N ASN A 155 -6.51 3.31 7.50
CA ASN A 155 -5.98 4.50 8.18
C ASN A 155 -4.64 4.19 8.88
N LEU A 156 -3.62 3.87 8.08
CA LEU A 156 -2.28 3.53 8.55
C LEU A 156 -1.67 4.65 9.40
N TRP A 157 -1.81 5.92 8.98
CA TRP A 157 -1.31 7.07 9.75
C TRP A 157 -1.79 7.05 11.20
N GLN A 158 -3.08 6.78 11.43
CA GLN A 158 -3.66 6.72 12.76
C GLN A 158 -3.16 5.48 13.52
N ALA A 159 -3.07 4.33 12.86
CA ALA A 159 -2.62 3.09 13.47
C ALA A 159 -1.16 3.15 13.95
N LEU A 160 -0.32 3.94 13.27
CA LEU A 160 1.08 4.11 13.65
C LEU A 160 1.29 5.17 14.75
N SER A 161 0.29 5.99 15.05
CA SER A 161 0.46 7.19 15.91
C SER A 161 0.99 6.93 17.32
N THR A 162 0.75 5.74 17.88
CA THR A 162 1.20 5.34 19.21
C THR A 162 2.52 4.58 19.22
N LEU A 163 3.04 4.20 18.05
CA LEU A 163 4.30 3.49 17.95
C LEU A 163 5.50 4.40 18.24
N PRO A 164 6.65 3.84 18.66
CA PRO A 164 7.92 4.57 18.66
C PRO A 164 8.15 5.28 17.33
N ASN A 165 8.50 6.57 17.39
CA ASN A 165 8.68 7.43 16.20
C ASN A 165 7.50 7.40 15.20
N GLN A 166 6.28 7.12 15.67
CA GLN A 166 5.11 6.95 14.82
C GLN A 166 5.30 5.88 13.74
N GLY A 167 6.04 4.81 14.06
CA GLY A 167 6.32 3.70 13.16
C GLY A 167 7.28 4.03 12.02
N ILE A 168 8.00 5.15 12.10
CA ILE A 168 8.95 5.61 11.08
C ILE A 168 10.38 5.28 11.53
N ASP A 169 11.23 4.89 10.58
CA ASP A 169 12.65 4.71 10.85
C ASP A 169 13.31 6.09 11.10
N PRO A 170 13.95 6.31 12.27
CA PRO A 170 14.57 7.59 12.59
C PRO A 170 15.85 7.87 11.79
N GLU A 171 16.50 6.85 11.24
CA GLU A 171 17.69 6.96 10.38
C GLU A 171 17.32 7.08 8.89
N ASP A 172 16.17 6.55 8.51
CA ASP A 172 15.57 6.70 7.18
C ASP A 172 14.08 7.05 7.26
N THR A 173 13.79 8.34 7.38
CA THR A 173 12.42 8.84 7.53
C THR A 173 11.51 8.52 6.35
N THR A 174 12.04 8.02 5.22
CA THR A 174 11.29 7.54 4.04
C THR A 174 10.74 6.13 4.14
N HIS A 175 11.13 5.38 5.16
CA HIS A 175 10.66 4.04 5.40
C HIS A 175 10.01 3.90 6.77
N LEU A 176 9.17 2.88 6.87
CA LEU A 176 8.63 2.44 8.16
C LEU A 176 9.74 1.74 8.94
N SER A 177 9.65 1.78 10.26
CA SER A 177 10.53 1.00 11.12
C SER A 177 10.31 -0.50 10.92
N THR A 178 11.39 -1.26 11.13
CA THR A 178 11.40 -2.72 11.18
C THR A 178 11.60 -3.19 12.62
N PRO A 179 11.15 -4.40 12.98
CA PRO A 179 11.49 -4.98 14.27
C PRO A 179 12.98 -5.32 14.33
N GLU A 180 13.56 -5.40 15.53
CA GLU A 180 14.99 -5.75 15.70
C GLU A 180 15.35 -7.10 15.06
N SER A 181 14.39 -8.03 15.06
CA SER A 181 14.51 -9.34 14.42
C SER A 181 14.54 -9.30 12.88
N GLY A 182 14.10 -8.20 12.27
CA GLY A 182 13.84 -8.08 10.82
C GLY A 182 12.55 -8.79 10.36
N ALA A 183 11.88 -9.53 11.24
CA ALA A 183 10.74 -10.39 10.93
C ALA A 183 9.41 -9.61 10.84
N VAL A 184 9.25 -8.82 9.78
CA VAL A 184 8.13 -7.86 9.61
C VAL A 184 6.74 -8.50 9.47
N CYS A 185 6.64 -9.79 9.16
CA CYS A 185 5.37 -10.52 9.06
C CYS A 185 5.11 -11.47 10.24
N TYR A 186 5.84 -11.30 11.34
CA TYR A 186 5.62 -12.05 12.58
C TYR A 186 4.83 -11.15 13.52
N PHE A 187 3.52 -11.41 13.64
CA PHE A 187 2.55 -10.59 14.37
C PHE A 187 2.51 -10.96 15.86
N ILE A 188 3.66 -10.79 16.51
CA ILE A 188 3.86 -11.01 17.95
C ILE A 188 4.10 -9.67 18.67
N ASP A 189 3.77 -9.59 19.96
CA ASP A 189 3.81 -8.34 20.77
C ASP A 189 5.07 -7.49 20.57
N GLU A 190 6.23 -8.13 20.52
CA GLU A 190 7.53 -7.48 20.32
C GLU A 190 7.62 -6.77 18.96
N ASN A 191 7.26 -7.47 17.89
CA ASN A 191 7.35 -6.94 16.52
C ASN A 191 6.24 -5.94 16.21
N MET A 192 5.12 -5.98 16.93
CA MET A 192 4.01 -5.03 16.78
C MET A 192 4.38 -3.58 17.13
N GLN A 193 5.60 -3.34 17.64
CA GLN A 193 6.16 -1.98 17.80
C GLN A 193 6.75 -1.40 16.50
N ALA A 194 6.82 -2.18 15.41
CA ALA A 194 7.39 -1.78 14.14
C ALA A 194 6.32 -1.38 13.10
N GLY A 195 6.62 -0.35 12.32
CA GLY A 195 5.66 0.20 11.35
C GLY A 195 5.33 -0.75 10.21
N PHE A 196 6.32 -1.48 9.66
CA PHE A 196 6.05 -2.47 8.62
C PHE A 196 5.16 -3.61 9.11
N THR A 197 5.36 -4.06 10.35
CA THR A 197 4.55 -5.11 10.97
C THR A 197 3.10 -4.70 11.10
N VAL A 198 2.83 -3.49 11.62
CA VAL A 198 1.46 -2.95 11.69
C VAL A 198 0.85 -2.78 10.31
N ARG A 199 1.60 -2.29 9.32
CA ARG A 199 1.10 -2.13 7.94
C ARG A 199 0.70 -3.45 7.30
N ASN A 200 1.53 -4.50 7.45
CA ASN A 200 1.26 -5.81 6.88
C ASN A 200 0.02 -6.45 7.54
N LEU A 201 -0.07 -6.38 8.87
CA LEU A 201 -1.24 -6.89 9.60
C LEU A 201 -2.54 -6.21 9.17
N LEU A 202 -2.55 -4.87 9.14
CA LEU A 202 -3.74 -4.10 8.74
C LEU A 202 -4.18 -4.41 7.32
N THR A 203 -3.22 -4.68 6.43
CA THR A 203 -3.51 -5.07 5.05
C THR A 203 -4.26 -6.40 5.02
N LEU A 204 -3.76 -7.42 5.73
CA LEU A 204 -4.43 -8.72 5.81
C LEU A 204 -5.83 -8.63 6.45
N GLN A 205 -5.97 -7.86 7.53
CA GLN A 205 -7.27 -7.62 8.17
C GLN A 205 -8.26 -6.91 7.23
N THR A 206 -7.78 -5.97 6.43
CA THR A 206 -8.64 -5.26 5.46
C THR A 206 -9.07 -6.19 4.34
N LEU A 207 -8.16 -7.04 3.84
CA LEU A 207 -8.48 -8.06 2.86
C LEU A 207 -9.50 -9.08 3.41
N ASP A 208 -9.39 -9.49 4.67
CA ASP A 208 -10.37 -10.35 5.35
C ASP A 208 -11.78 -9.73 5.31
N VAL A 209 -11.91 -8.47 5.74
CA VAL A 209 -13.19 -7.74 5.74
C VAL A 209 -13.77 -7.63 4.34
N VAL A 210 -12.93 -7.34 3.34
CA VAL A 210 -13.37 -7.26 1.94
C VAL A 210 -13.86 -8.63 1.43
N LEU A 211 -13.13 -9.71 1.72
CA LEU A 211 -13.53 -11.06 1.31
C LEU A 211 -14.84 -11.49 1.97
N GLN A 212 -15.02 -11.19 3.25
CA GLN A 212 -16.27 -11.48 3.98
C GLN A 212 -17.45 -10.72 3.37
N ALA A 213 -17.28 -9.43 3.07
CA ALA A 213 -18.34 -8.61 2.48
C ALA A 213 -18.81 -9.08 1.10
N VAL A 214 -17.94 -9.74 0.32
CA VAL A 214 -18.30 -10.30 -1.01
C VAL A 214 -18.93 -11.70 -0.88
N GLN A 215 -18.69 -12.40 0.22
CA GLN A 215 -19.24 -13.73 0.48
C GLN A 215 -20.60 -13.69 1.19
N GLU A 216 -20.98 -12.56 1.78
CA GLU A 216 -22.30 -12.36 2.37
C GLU A 216 -23.37 -12.07 1.26
N PRO A 217 -24.47 -12.84 1.21
CA PRO A 217 -25.49 -12.78 0.14
C PRO A 217 -26.46 -11.60 0.23
#